data_AF-A0A1U8L7Q6-F1
#
_entry.id   AF-A0A1U8L7Q6-F1
#
_cell.length_a   1.000
_cell.length_b   1.000
_cell.length_c   1.000
_cell.angle_alpha   90.00
_cell.angle_beta   90.00
_cell.angle_gamma   90.00
#
_symmetry.space_group_name_H-M   'P 1'
#
loop_
_entity.id
_entity.type
_entity.pdbx_description
1 polymer ?
#
loop_
_entity_poly.entity_id
_entity_poly.type
_entity_poly.pdbx_seq_one_letter_code
_entity_poly.pdbx_strand_id
1 'polypeptide(L)'
;MACKTTLEDWKYAIEMLKRFALPKLENEVFPLLKFSYDNLPDATMKCCLLYCYLHPEDYCIPKKRDYCIPKKRLVEYWFCEGLLNKFDRISEAQMQGGDIISSFLNACLLERDGEDCVKVLDVICDMGLWITREFEATEYNFFVKAGAQLFEEPDAKEWESAKRMSVMKNKIKVLKETPKCPNLRILFLSENEFQVISDGFFQFIPHLTVLDLSRNKELRALPEGISQIGFSRMF
;
A
#
# COMPACT_ATOMS: atom_id res chain seq x y z
N MET A 1 22.55 -10.85 -14.41
CA MET A 1 21.69 -11.78 -15.17
C MET A 1 21.94 -11.61 -16.67
N ALA A 2 23.12 -12.02 -17.15
CA ALA A 2 23.60 -11.60 -18.48
C ALA A 2 23.16 -12.51 -19.65
N CYS A 3 22.61 -13.70 -19.40
CA CYS A 3 22.35 -14.71 -20.45
C CYS A 3 20.93 -15.33 -20.39
N LYS A 4 19.98 -14.72 -19.67
CA LYS A 4 18.62 -15.26 -19.49
C LYS A 4 17.70 -14.71 -20.58
N THR A 5 17.15 -15.57 -21.42
CA THR A 5 16.40 -15.15 -22.63
C THR A 5 14.96 -15.68 -22.67
N THR A 6 14.61 -16.72 -21.91
CA THR A 6 13.26 -17.30 -21.88
C THR A 6 12.51 -16.96 -20.59
N LEU A 7 11.18 -17.04 -20.62
CA LEU A 7 10.34 -16.79 -19.44
C LEU A 7 10.67 -17.76 -18.30
N GLU A 8 10.96 -19.01 -18.62
CA GLU A 8 11.34 -20.07 -17.68
C GLU A 8 12.67 -19.75 -17.02
N ASP A 9 13.63 -19.25 -17.79
CA ASP A 9 14.93 -18.80 -17.31
C ASP A 9 14.81 -17.67 -16.29
N TRP A 10 13.92 -16.71 -16.55
CA TRP A 10 13.62 -15.60 -15.64
C TRP A 10 12.88 -16.05 -14.39
N LYS A 11 11.88 -16.94 -14.52
CA LYS A 11 11.19 -17.54 -13.37
C LYS A 11 12.18 -18.26 -12.45
N TYR A 12 13.08 -19.06 -13.01
CA TYR A 12 14.12 -19.74 -12.26
C TYR A 12 15.11 -18.77 -11.59
N ALA A 13 15.54 -17.72 -12.30
CA ALA A 13 16.43 -16.72 -11.73
C ALA A 13 15.80 -15.98 -10.54
N ILE A 14 14.51 -15.62 -10.65
CA ILE A 14 13.74 -15.02 -9.56
C ILE A 14 13.66 -15.98 -8.36
N GLU A 15 13.38 -17.26 -8.61
CA GLU A 15 13.31 -18.27 -7.55
C GLU A 15 14.66 -18.42 -6.82
N MET A 16 15.77 -18.42 -7.57
CA MET A 16 17.11 -18.48 -6.99
C MET A 16 17.43 -17.21 -6.17
N LEU A 17 17.05 -16.03 -6.65
CA LEU A 17 17.24 -14.79 -5.90
C LEU A 17 16.43 -14.81 -4.60
N LYS A 18 15.16 -15.21 -4.65
CA LYS A 18 14.32 -15.37 -3.45
C LYS A 18 14.92 -16.38 -2.47
N ARG A 19 15.50 -17.47 -2.95
CA ARG A 19 16.05 -18.52 -2.09
C ARG A 19 17.37 -18.15 -1.43
N PHE A 20 18.24 -17.40 -2.12
CA PHE A 20 19.61 -17.16 -1.67
C PHE A 20 19.92 -15.71 -1.28
N ALA A 21 19.33 -14.72 -1.97
CA ALA A 21 19.59 -13.31 -1.70
C ALA A 21 18.66 -12.74 -0.62
N LEU A 22 17.37 -13.12 -0.63
CA LEU A 22 16.40 -12.59 0.33
C LEU A 22 16.76 -12.91 1.79
N PRO A 23 17.14 -14.15 2.17
CA PRO A 23 17.55 -14.41 3.55
C PRO A 23 18.78 -13.60 3.97
N LYS A 24 19.69 -13.31 3.02
CA LYS A 24 20.85 -12.47 3.32
C LYS A 24 20.45 -11.02 3.56
N LEU A 25 19.53 -10.49 2.75
CA LEU A 25 18.98 -9.15 2.97
C LEU A 25 18.27 -9.06 4.32
N GLU A 26 17.41 -10.02 4.63
CA GLU A 26 16.64 -10.05 5.89
C GLU A 26 17.52 -10.19 7.13
N ASN A 27 18.64 -10.91 7.04
CA ASN A 27 19.51 -11.13 8.19
C ASN A 27 20.63 -10.09 8.34
N GLU A 28 21.12 -9.50 7.24
CA GLU A 28 22.31 -8.63 7.26
C GLU A 28 21.99 -7.16 6.91
N VAL A 29 21.04 -6.90 6.01
CA VAL A 29 20.81 -5.54 5.46
C VAL A 29 19.60 -4.87 6.10
N PHE A 30 18.45 -5.55 6.17
CA PHE A 30 17.23 -4.97 6.73
C PHE A 30 17.37 -4.58 8.20
N PRO A 31 18.07 -5.32 9.08
CA PRO A 31 18.31 -4.87 10.46
C PRO A 31 19.09 -3.55 10.53
N LEU A 32 20.03 -3.33 9.60
CA LEU A 32 20.79 -2.07 9.53
C LEU A 32 19.93 -0.91 9.04
N LEU A 33 19.09 -1.14 8.02
CA LEU A 33 18.17 -0.12 7.51
C LEU A 33 17.05 0.17 8.53
N LYS A 34 16.60 -0.84 9.28
CA LYS A 34 15.57 -0.73 10.33
C LYS A 34 16.02 0.21 11.45
N PHE A 35 17.33 0.44 11.62
CA PHE A 35 17.82 1.45 12.54
C PHE A 35 17.20 2.84 12.27
N SER A 36 17.09 3.25 11.00
CA SER A 36 16.46 4.53 10.64
C SER A 36 14.96 4.56 10.98
N TYR A 37 14.27 3.43 10.83
CA TYR A 37 12.87 3.28 11.25
C TYR A 37 12.71 3.32 12.78
N ASP A 38 13.56 2.61 13.51
CA ASP A 38 13.48 2.50 14.96
C ASP A 38 13.70 3.84 15.67
N ASN A 39 14.56 4.69 15.09
CA ASN A 39 14.87 6.03 15.57
C ASN A 39 13.84 7.09 15.12
N LEU A 40 12.75 6.72 14.46
CA LEU A 40 11.66 7.65 14.22
C LEU A 40 11.07 8.14 15.56
N PRO A 41 10.83 9.45 15.73
CA PRO A 41 10.49 10.07 17.01
C PRO A 41 9.30 9.49 17.77
N ASP A 42 8.27 9.04 17.04
CA ASP A 42 7.04 8.56 17.64
C ASP A 42 6.34 7.49 16.77
N ALA A 43 5.32 6.85 17.35
CA ALA A 43 4.52 5.83 16.69
C ALA A 43 3.74 6.37 15.48
N THR A 44 3.38 7.66 15.48
CA THR A 44 2.69 8.30 14.34
C THR A 44 3.60 8.32 13.12
N MET A 45 4.85 8.75 13.26
CA MET A 45 5.82 8.74 12.16
C MET A 45 6.11 7.33 11.66
N LYS A 46 6.23 6.36 12.57
CA LYS A 46 6.38 4.94 12.18
C LYS A 46 5.19 4.46 11.34
N CYS A 47 3.96 4.69 11.81
CA CYS A 47 2.74 4.37 11.06
C CYS A 47 2.66 5.08 9.70
N CYS A 48 2.97 6.38 9.66
CA CYS A 48 2.96 7.17 8.43
C CYS A 48 3.95 6.62 7.40
N LEU A 49 5.13 6.16 7.83
CA LEU A 49 6.08 5.52 6.92
C LEU A 49 5.56 4.17 6.41
N LEU A 50 4.99 3.33 7.28
CA LEU A 50 4.42 2.05 6.87
C LEU A 50 3.32 2.21 5.81
N TYR A 51 2.56 3.30 5.87
CA TYR A 51 1.59 3.68 4.83
C TYR A 51 2.18 3.82 3.43
N CYS A 52 3.42 4.29 3.35
CA CYS A 52 4.11 4.43 2.08
C CYS A 52 4.32 3.04 1.43
N TYR A 53 4.45 1.97 2.22
CA TYR A 53 4.64 0.60 1.76
C TYR A 53 3.34 -0.09 1.27
N LEU A 54 2.17 0.53 1.46
CA LEU A 54 0.92 0.09 0.81
C LEU A 54 0.92 0.37 -0.69
N HIS A 55 1.80 1.25 -1.16
CA HIS A 55 1.88 1.63 -2.55
C HIS A 55 2.78 0.61 -3.29
N PRO A 56 2.39 0.14 -4.48
CA PRO A 56 3.14 -0.86 -5.23
C PRO A 56 4.61 -0.53 -5.42
N GLU A 57 5.42 -1.57 -5.57
CA GLU A 57 6.82 -1.54 -5.99
C GLU A 57 6.94 -0.96 -7.42
N ASP A 58 8.11 -0.38 -7.72
CA ASP A 58 8.47 0.37 -8.94
C ASP A 58 8.54 -0.52 -10.22
N TYR A 59 7.53 -1.35 -10.49
CA TYR A 59 7.55 -2.18 -11.69
C TYR A 59 7.25 -1.36 -12.95
N CYS A 60 8.33 -1.17 -13.70
CA CYS A 60 8.45 -0.41 -14.94
C CYS A 60 7.42 -0.82 -16.01
N ILE A 61 6.48 0.09 -16.32
CA ILE A 61 5.94 0.20 -17.68
C ILE A 61 6.81 1.26 -18.40
N PRO A 62 7.63 0.89 -19.40
CA PRO A 62 8.71 1.73 -19.95
C PRO A 62 8.28 3.02 -20.68
N LYS A 63 7.01 3.43 -20.63
CA LYS A 63 6.48 4.57 -21.39
C LYS A 63 5.90 5.70 -20.55
N LYS A 64 5.93 5.61 -19.22
CA LYS A 64 5.35 6.64 -18.34
C LYS A 64 6.19 6.86 -17.09
N ARG A 65 6.68 8.09 -16.93
CA ARG A 65 7.32 8.63 -15.71
C ARG A 65 6.26 8.83 -14.60
N ASP A 66 5.44 7.82 -14.30
CA ASP A 66 4.16 8.00 -13.60
C ASP A 66 4.08 7.27 -12.26
N TYR A 67 5.15 7.21 -11.47
CA TYR A 67 4.97 6.56 -10.18
C TYR A 67 5.63 7.21 -8.98
N CYS A 68 5.07 8.35 -8.63
CA CYS A 68 5.22 8.95 -7.34
C CYS A 68 3.88 8.99 -6.62
N ILE A 69 3.94 8.98 -5.29
CA ILE A 69 2.82 9.23 -4.40
C ILE A 69 2.68 10.75 -4.27
N PRO A 70 1.56 11.38 -4.68
CA PRO A 70 1.35 12.79 -4.44
C PRO A 70 1.32 13.07 -2.94
N LYS A 71 2.14 14.02 -2.47
CA LYS A 71 2.28 14.33 -1.04
C LYS A 71 0.92 14.63 -0.39
N LYS A 72 0.09 15.43 -1.06
CA LYS A 72 -1.26 15.78 -0.57
C LYS A 72 -2.13 14.54 -0.35
N ARG A 73 -2.09 13.59 -1.28
CA ARG A 73 -2.87 12.36 -1.21
C ARG A 73 -2.42 11.47 -0.06
N LEU A 74 -1.10 11.35 0.13
CA LEU A 74 -0.52 10.61 1.25
C LEU A 74 -0.95 11.19 2.59
N VAL A 75 -0.92 12.53 2.74
CA VAL A 75 -1.40 13.22 3.94
C VAL A 75 -2.90 13.02 4.15
N GLU A 76 -3.71 13.07 3.09
CA GLU A 76 -5.15 12.82 3.19
C GLU A 76 -5.45 11.42 3.72
N TYR A 77 -4.69 10.41 3.32
CA TYR A 77 -4.82 9.06 3.85
C TYR A 77 -4.48 8.99 5.34
N TRP A 78 -3.38 9.62 5.77
CA TRP A 78 -2.98 9.68 7.17
C TRP A 78 -4.02 10.42 8.03
N PHE A 79 -4.57 11.51 7.50
CA PHE A 79 -5.61 12.28 8.18
C PHE A 79 -6.90 11.47 8.33
N CYS A 80 -7.38 10.81 7.26
CA CYS A 80 -8.64 10.06 7.30
C CYS A 80 -8.60 8.83 8.22
N GLU A 81 -7.42 8.23 8.43
CA GLU A 81 -7.25 7.17 9.44
C GLU A 81 -7.10 7.73 10.87
N GLY A 82 -6.88 9.04 11.03
CA GLY A 82 -6.69 9.68 12.32
C GLY A 82 -5.25 9.67 12.84
N LEU A 83 -4.25 9.43 11.98
CA LEU A 83 -2.83 9.56 12.37
C LEU A 83 -2.45 11.02 12.63
N LEU A 84 -3.16 11.96 11.99
CA LEU A 84 -2.98 13.41 12.13
C LEU A 84 -4.14 14.05 12.93
N ASN A 85 -4.62 13.36 13.96
CA ASN A 85 -5.79 13.73 14.76
C ASN A 85 -5.64 14.99 15.64
N LYS A 86 -4.47 15.63 15.65
CA LYS A 86 -4.27 16.91 16.36
C LYS A 86 -5.03 18.07 15.70
N PHE A 87 -5.57 17.84 14.50
CA PHE A 87 -6.25 18.83 13.70
C PHE A 87 -7.63 18.33 13.28
N ASP A 88 -8.62 19.22 13.29
CA ASP A 88 -9.96 18.91 12.80
C ASP A 88 -10.09 19.12 11.28
N ARG A 89 -9.14 19.85 10.67
CA ARG A 89 -9.18 20.24 9.26
C ARG A 89 -8.00 19.68 8.49
N ILE A 90 -8.29 19.15 7.30
CA ILE A 90 -7.25 18.65 6.38
C ILE A 90 -6.20 19.71 6.01
N SER A 91 -6.60 20.98 5.88
CA SER A 91 -5.67 22.08 5.57
C SER A 91 -4.61 22.28 6.67
N GLU A 92 -4.95 21.98 7.92
CA GLU A 92 -4.02 22.09 9.04
C GLU A 92 -3.13 20.84 9.13
N ALA A 93 -3.73 19.66 8.91
CA ALA A 93 -3.00 18.40 8.81
C ALA A 93 -1.96 18.38 7.67
N GLN A 94 -2.16 19.19 6.61
CA GLN A 94 -1.17 19.37 5.53
C GLN A 94 0.17 19.91 6.00
N MET A 95 0.22 20.78 7.01
CA MET A 95 1.48 21.29 7.53
C MET A 95 2.25 20.18 8.26
N GLN A 96 1.61 19.51 9.23
CA GLN A 96 2.24 18.39 9.95
C GLN A 96 2.63 17.24 9.00
N GLY A 97 1.75 16.91 8.06
CA GLY A 97 2.04 15.89 7.04
C GLY A 97 3.24 16.26 6.17
N GLY A 98 3.37 17.54 5.79
CA GLY A 98 4.53 18.06 5.07
C GLY A 98 5.83 17.95 5.86
N ASP A 99 5.79 18.23 7.16
CA ASP A 99 6.95 18.08 8.05
C ASP A 99 7.38 16.62 8.18
N ILE A 100 6.42 15.70 8.39
CA ILE A 100 6.68 14.26 8.45
C ILE A 100 7.33 13.76 7.14
N ILE A 101 6.79 14.15 5.98
CA ILE A 101 7.37 13.80 4.68
C ILE A 101 8.79 14.36 4.55
N SER A 102 9.02 15.59 4.99
CA SER A 102 10.35 16.22 4.95
C SER A 102 11.35 15.48 5.83
N SER A 103 10.94 15.01 7.01
CA SER A 103 11.76 14.15 7.86
C SER A 103 12.12 12.83 7.19
N PHE A 104 11.18 12.17 6.51
CA PHE A 104 11.47 10.94 5.77
C PHE A 104 12.43 11.15 4.61
N LEU A 105 12.29 12.26 3.88
CA LEU A 105 13.22 12.64 2.80
C LEU A 105 14.63 12.90 3.35
N ASN A 106 14.74 13.60 4.48
CA ASN A 106 16.03 13.90 5.11
C ASN A 106 16.71 12.65 5.68
N ALA A 107 15.93 11.66 6.11
CA ALA A 107 16.41 10.37 6.58
C ALA A 107 16.65 9.35 5.46
N CYS A 108 16.49 9.74 4.19
CA CYS A 108 16.57 8.85 3.01
C CYS A 108 15.63 7.63 3.07
N LEU A 109 14.50 7.76 3.77
CA LEU A 109 13.44 6.75 3.82
C LEU A 109 12.43 6.92 2.67
N LEU A 110 12.42 8.11 2.05
CA LEU A 110 11.70 8.43 0.82
C LEU A 110 12.63 9.22 -0.11
N GLU A 111 12.30 9.22 -1.40
CA GLU A 111 12.93 10.04 -2.43
C GLU A 111 11.96 11.05 -3.03
N ARG A 112 12.49 12.18 -3.52
CA ARG A 112 11.69 13.16 -4.27
C ARG A 112 11.54 12.70 -5.71
N ASP A 113 10.32 12.78 -6.22
CA ASP A 113 10.03 12.61 -7.65
C ASP A 113 9.26 13.82 -8.16
N GLY A 114 9.98 14.92 -8.38
CA GLY A 114 9.39 16.24 -8.59
C GLY A 114 9.01 16.96 -7.30
N GLU A 115 8.28 18.06 -7.44
CA GLU A 115 8.02 18.99 -6.33
C GLU A 115 6.99 18.45 -5.32
N ASP A 116 5.88 17.92 -5.84
CA ASP A 116 4.71 17.51 -5.04
C ASP A 116 4.57 15.99 -4.86
N CYS A 117 5.65 15.26 -5.13
CA CYS A 117 5.61 13.81 -5.26
C CYS A 117 6.80 13.14 -4.57
N VAL A 118 6.56 11.95 -4.01
CA VAL A 118 7.59 11.14 -3.34
C VAL A 118 7.53 9.69 -3.78
N LYS A 119 8.66 8.98 -3.64
CA LYS A 119 8.81 7.55 -3.90
C LYS A 119 9.41 6.84 -2.70
N VAL A 120 9.08 5.57 -2.54
CA VAL A 120 9.79 4.69 -1.62
C VAL A 120 10.87 3.98 -2.43
N LEU A 121 12.10 4.00 -1.95
CA LEU A 121 13.19 3.20 -2.51
C LEU A 121 12.89 1.71 -2.41
N ASP A 122 13.18 0.93 -3.45
CA ASP A 122 12.92 -0.53 -3.50
C ASP A 122 13.41 -1.25 -2.23
N VAL A 123 14.66 -1.02 -1.82
CA VAL A 123 15.24 -1.67 -0.63
C VAL A 123 14.57 -1.24 0.68
N ILE A 124 14.02 -0.02 0.75
CA ILE A 124 13.29 0.49 1.91
C ILE A 124 11.87 -0.08 1.92
N CYS A 125 11.26 -0.25 0.75
CA CYS A 125 9.97 -0.92 0.58
C CYS A 125 10.06 -2.38 1.05
N ASP A 126 11.09 -3.12 0.60
CA ASP A 126 11.33 -4.50 1.00
C ASP A 126 11.55 -4.63 2.52
N MET A 127 12.36 -3.74 3.11
CA MET A 127 12.54 -3.68 4.55
C MET A 127 11.21 -3.39 5.26
N GLY A 128 10.41 -2.47 4.73
CA GLY A 128 9.08 -2.15 5.23
C GLY A 128 8.14 -3.35 5.27
N LEU A 129 8.06 -4.08 4.15
CA LEU A 129 7.28 -5.32 4.06
C LEU A 129 7.81 -6.38 5.03
N TRP A 130 9.13 -6.51 5.18
CA TRP A 130 9.74 -7.39 6.18
C TRP A 130 9.35 -7.00 7.62
N ILE A 131 9.39 -5.72 7.98
CA ILE A 131 8.95 -5.22 9.30
C ILE A 131 7.49 -5.60 9.56
N THR A 132 6.60 -5.38 8.59
CA THR A 132 5.17 -5.70 8.73
C THR A 132 4.88 -7.19 8.91
N ARG A 133 5.75 -8.06 8.35
CA ARG A 133 5.61 -9.53 8.43
C ARG A 133 6.16 -10.09 9.75
N GLU A 134 7.34 -9.64 10.18
CA GLU A 134 8.08 -10.26 11.29
C GLU A 134 7.75 -9.66 12.67
N PHE A 135 7.47 -8.36 12.76
CA PHE A 135 7.45 -7.65 14.07
C PHE A 135 6.09 -7.09 14.48
N GLU A 136 5.10 -7.07 13.58
CA GLU A 136 3.90 -6.23 13.74
C GLU A 136 2.57 -7.01 13.67
N ALA A 137 2.62 -8.32 13.89
CA ALA A 137 1.52 -9.28 13.69
C ALA A 137 0.26 -9.11 14.59
N THR A 138 0.13 -8.05 15.39
CA THR A 138 -1.08 -7.84 16.21
C THR A 138 -1.71 -6.44 16.12
N GLU A 139 -0.98 -5.38 15.77
CA GLU A 139 -1.52 -4.00 15.78
C GLU A 139 -1.76 -3.39 14.39
N TYR A 140 -1.06 -3.86 13.36
CA TYR A 140 -1.01 -3.19 12.06
C TYR A 140 -1.45 -4.01 10.83
N ASN A 141 -1.48 -5.35 10.91
CA ASN A 141 -1.95 -6.32 9.89
C ASN A 141 -2.14 -5.75 8.48
N PHE A 142 -1.03 -5.71 7.73
CA PHE A 142 -1.02 -5.27 6.34
C PHE A 142 -1.25 -6.44 5.38
N PHE A 143 -2.10 -6.24 4.38
CA PHE A 143 -2.20 -7.12 3.22
C PHE A 143 -1.83 -6.33 1.96
N VAL A 144 -0.68 -6.64 1.36
CA VAL A 144 -0.17 -5.92 0.18
C VAL A 144 0.01 -6.89 -0.99
N LYS A 145 -0.80 -6.70 -2.03
CA LYS A 145 -0.72 -7.35 -3.35
C LYS A 145 -0.77 -6.30 -4.46
N ALA A 146 -0.21 -5.13 -4.22
CA ALA A 146 -0.23 -4.05 -5.18
C ALA A 146 0.79 -4.31 -6.31
N GLY A 147 0.42 -4.03 -7.57
CA GLY A 147 1.33 -4.21 -8.71
C GLY A 147 1.69 -5.68 -9.00
N ALA A 148 1.02 -6.64 -8.36
CA ALA A 148 1.33 -8.06 -8.44
C ALA A 148 0.87 -8.73 -9.76
N GLN A 149 0.35 -7.94 -10.70
CA GLN A 149 -0.17 -8.40 -12.00
C GLN A 149 -1.30 -9.43 -11.85
N LEU A 150 -2.14 -9.27 -10.83
CA LEU A 150 -3.29 -10.14 -10.62
C LEU A 150 -4.36 -9.88 -11.69
N PHE A 151 -4.96 -10.96 -12.19
CA PHE A 151 -6.10 -10.90 -13.12
C PHE A 151 -7.42 -11.28 -12.43
N GLU A 152 -7.32 -11.91 -11.26
CA GLU A 152 -8.41 -12.38 -10.43
C GLU A 152 -8.27 -11.80 -9.02
N GLU A 153 -9.38 -11.71 -8.29
CA GLU A 153 -9.34 -11.26 -6.91
C GLU A 153 -8.60 -12.28 -6.02
N PRO A 154 -7.78 -11.81 -5.05
CA PRO A 154 -7.13 -12.71 -4.09
C PRO A 154 -8.14 -13.45 -3.19
N ASP A 155 -7.73 -14.57 -2.59
CA ASP A 155 -8.61 -15.40 -1.73
C ASP A 155 -9.08 -14.58 -0.52
N ALA A 156 -10.40 -14.53 -0.32
CA ALA A 156 -11.04 -13.78 0.75
C ALA A 156 -10.55 -14.21 2.15
N LYS A 157 -10.07 -15.44 2.33
CA LYS A 157 -9.49 -15.90 3.61
C LYS A 157 -8.21 -15.17 3.97
N GLU A 158 -7.43 -14.73 2.99
CA GLU A 158 -6.21 -13.96 3.24
C GLU A 158 -6.52 -12.55 3.77
N TRP A 159 -7.79 -12.12 3.70
CA TRP A 159 -8.20 -10.75 3.99
C TRP A 159 -8.76 -10.58 5.41
N GLU A 160 -9.21 -11.66 6.05
CA GLU A 160 -10.00 -11.60 7.29
C GLU A 160 -9.30 -10.88 8.45
N SER A 161 -7.96 -11.02 8.54
CA SER A 161 -7.14 -10.40 9.59
C SER A 161 -6.64 -9.00 9.24
N ALA A 162 -6.78 -8.56 7.99
CA ALA A 162 -6.18 -7.33 7.49
C ALA A 162 -6.85 -6.09 8.08
N LYS A 163 -6.03 -5.16 8.57
CA LYS A 163 -6.44 -3.82 9.00
C LYS A 163 -6.23 -2.80 7.89
N ARG A 164 -5.18 -2.97 7.09
CA ARG A 164 -4.87 -2.13 5.93
C ARG A 164 -4.56 -3.00 4.73
N MET A 165 -5.24 -2.74 3.62
CA MET A 165 -5.17 -3.56 2.43
C MET A 165 -4.88 -2.74 1.20
N SER A 166 -3.96 -3.23 0.37
CA SER A 166 -3.69 -2.67 -0.94
C SER A 166 -3.63 -3.77 -2.01
N VAL A 167 -4.56 -3.69 -2.94
CA VAL A 167 -4.66 -4.53 -4.15
C VAL A 167 -4.69 -3.64 -5.40
N MET A 168 -4.18 -2.41 -5.27
CA MET A 168 -4.11 -1.43 -6.36
C MET A 168 -3.16 -1.87 -7.47
N LYS A 169 -3.31 -1.29 -8.67
CA LYS A 169 -2.45 -1.57 -9.84
C LYS A 169 -2.39 -3.04 -10.26
N ASN A 170 -3.52 -3.72 -10.23
CA ASN A 170 -3.65 -5.02 -10.85
C ASN A 170 -4.51 -4.91 -12.12
N LYS A 171 -4.84 -6.04 -12.72
CA LYS A 171 -5.69 -6.16 -13.90
C LYS A 171 -7.00 -6.89 -13.56
N ILE A 172 -7.45 -6.73 -12.31
CA ILE A 172 -8.64 -7.39 -11.81
C ILE A 172 -9.86 -6.68 -12.40
N LYS A 173 -10.78 -7.47 -12.95
CA LYS A 173 -12.00 -6.97 -13.61
C LYS A 173 -13.25 -7.13 -12.77
N VAL A 174 -13.27 -8.15 -11.91
CA VAL A 174 -14.45 -8.51 -11.12
C VAL A 174 -14.02 -8.80 -9.69
N LEU A 175 -14.71 -8.20 -8.73
CA LEU A 175 -14.70 -8.60 -7.32
C LEU A 175 -16.05 -9.27 -7.03
N LYS A 176 -16.10 -10.59 -6.99
CA LYS A 176 -17.34 -11.36 -6.79
C LYS A 176 -17.51 -11.84 -5.35
N GLU A 177 -16.42 -11.97 -4.60
CA GLU A 177 -16.45 -12.49 -3.23
C GLU A 177 -17.09 -11.50 -2.24
N THR A 178 -17.47 -12.03 -1.08
CA THR A 178 -18.03 -11.27 0.05
C THR A 178 -17.10 -11.44 1.25
N PRO A 179 -15.98 -10.69 1.29
CA PRO A 179 -14.94 -10.89 2.28
C PRO A 179 -15.40 -10.49 3.68
N LYS A 180 -14.98 -11.25 4.69
CA LYS A 180 -15.28 -10.99 6.10
C LYS A 180 -14.11 -10.31 6.78
N CYS A 181 -14.04 -8.99 6.66
CA CYS A 181 -12.90 -8.21 7.14
C CYS A 181 -13.34 -7.22 8.23
N PRO A 182 -13.67 -7.71 9.46
CA PRO A 182 -14.23 -6.87 10.51
C PRO A 182 -13.26 -5.77 10.97
N ASN A 183 -11.95 -5.96 10.81
CA ASN A 183 -10.93 -5.02 11.27
C ASN A 183 -10.41 -4.08 10.18
N LEU A 184 -10.87 -4.23 8.94
CA LEU A 184 -10.33 -3.49 7.80
C LEU A 184 -10.75 -2.02 7.87
N ARG A 185 -9.76 -1.13 7.88
CA ARG A 185 -9.93 0.33 7.91
C ARG A 185 -9.56 0.98 6.59
N ILE A 186 -8.59 0.41 5.87
CA ILE A 186 -8.05 0.99 4.64
C ILE A 186 -8.11 -0.03 3.53
N LEU A 187 -8.68 0.37 2.39
CA LEU A 187 -8.73 -0.45 1.20
C LEU A 187 -8.33 0.36 -0.05
N PHE A 188 -7.16 0.05 -0.60
CA PHE A 188 -6.69 0.62 -1.85
C PHE A 188 -6.90 -0.36 -3.01
N LEU A 189 -7.77 0.06 -3.92
CA LEU A 189 -8.24 -0.67 -5.09
C LEU A 189 -8.01 0.12 -6.38
N SER A 190 -7.29 1.24 -6.31
CA SER A 190 -7.06 2.12 -7.45
C SER A 190 -6.28 1.46 -8.58
N GLU A 191 -6.45 1.99 -9.79
CA GLU A 191 -5.72 1.55 -10.99
C GLU A 191 -5.88 0.05 -11.29
N ASN A 192 -7.09 -0.49 -11.08
CA ASN A 192 -7.49 -1.79 -11.61
C ASN A 192 -8.27 -1.63 -12.91
N GLU A 193 -8.79 -2.74 -13.43
CA GLU A 193 -9.66 -2.79 -14.60
C GLU A 193 -11.11 -3.14 -14.19
N PHE A 194 -11.53 -2.75 -12.98
CA PHE A 194 -12.82 -3.17 -12.44
C PHE A 194 -13.97 -2.78 -13.36
N GLN A 195 -14.79 -3.76 -13.70
CA GLN A 195 -16.05 -3.61 -14.43
C GLN A 195 -17.24 -3.81 -13.49
N VAL A 196 -17.10 -4.77 -12.56
CA VAL A 196 -18.13 -5.16 -11.61
C VAL A 196 -17.51 -5.36 -10.22
N ILE A 197 -18.15 -4.80 -9.21
CA ILE A 197 -17.92 -5.10 -7.79
C ILE A 197 -19.24 -5.61 -7.25
N SER A 198 -19.24 -6.80 -6.63
CA SER A 198 -20.42 -7.44 -6.07
C SER A 198 -21.09 -6.57 -5.00
N ASP A 199 -22.42 -6.56 -4.96
CA ASP A 199 -23.18 -5.81 -3.96
C ASP A 199 -22.88 -6.25 -2.52
N GLY A 200 -22.48 -7.52 -2.35
CA GLY A 200 -22.07 -8.08 -1.07
C GLY A 200 -20.65 -7.71 -0.63
N PHE A 201 -19.82 -7.13 -1.50
CA PHE A 201 -18.38 -6.97 -1.24
C PHE A 201 -18.08 -6.22 0.06
N PHE A 202 -18.85 -5.19 0.36
CA PHE A 202 -18.65 -4.35 1.55
C PHE A 202 -19.50 -4.77 2.76
N GLN A 203 -20.32 -5.82 2.65
CA GLN A 203 -21.31 -6.19 3.66
C GLN A 203 -20.69 -6.47 5.04
N PHE A 204 -19.49 -7.04 5.09
CA PHE A 204 -18.81 -7.42 6.33
C PHE A 204 -17.52 -6.63 6.58
N ILE A 205 -17.52 -5.35 6.18
CA ILE A 205 -16.40 -4.42 6.36
C ILE A 205 -16.87 -3.14 7.10
N PRO A 206 -17.36 -3.26 8.36
CA PRO A 206 -18.08 -2.19 9.04
C PRO A 206 -17.22 -1.01 9.50
N HIS A 207 -15.89 -1.16 9.50
CA HIS A 207 -14.95 -0.17 10.03
C HIS A 207 -14.07 0.48 8.97
N LEU A 208 -14.42 0.33 7.68
CA LEU A 208 -13.68 0.93 6.60
C LEU A 208 -13.74 2.46 6.72
N THR A 209 -12.58 3.11 6.81
CA THR A 209 -12.42 4.57 6.93
C THR A 209 -11.92 5.21 5.64
N VAL A 210 -11.14 4.49 4.84
CA VAL A 210 -10.61 4.97 3.56
C VAL A 210 -10.81 3.91 2.48
N LEU A 211 -11.45 4.32 1.40
CA LEU A 211 -11.59 3.54 0.18
C LEU A 211 -11.01 4.32 -1.00
N ASP A 212 -10.08 3.73 -1.73
CA ASP A 212 -9.56 4.30 -2.98
C ASP A 212 -9.93 3.41 -4.15
N LEU A 213 -10.93 3.83 -4.93
CA LEU A 213 -11.35 3.21 -6.19
C LEU A 213 -10.92 4.03 -7.41
N SER A 214 -10.11 5.07 -7.21
CA SER A 214 -9.71 5.99 -8.27
C SER A 214 -9.05 5.27 -9.44
N ARG A 215 -9.16 5.86 -10.63
CA ARG A 215 -8.54 5.36 -11.88
C ARG A 215 -9.04 3.99 -12.35
N ASN A 216 -10.20 3.52 -11.87
CA ASN A 216 -10.93 2.38 -12.45
C ASN A 216 -11.92 2.87 -13.53
N LYS A 217 -11.42 3.08 -14.76
CA LYS A 217 -12.20 3.73 -15.84
C LYS A 217 -13.38 2.90 -16.36
N GLU A 218 -13.31 1.58 -16.20
CA GLU A 218 -14.34 0.65 -16.67
C GLU A 218 -15.45 0.41 -15.64
N LEU A 219 -15.31 0.94 -14.42
CA LEU A 219 -16.26 0.74 -13.33
C LEU A 219 -17.45 1.68 -13.53
N ARG A 220 -18.60 1.13 -13.93
CA ARG A 220 -19.78 1.92 -14.33
C ARG A 220 -20.76 2.19 -13.19
N ALA A 221 -20.75 1.36 -12.16
CA ALA A 221 -21.63 1.47 -11.00
C ALA A 221 -20.88 1.06 -9.74
N LEU A 222 -21.23 1.69 -8.62
CA LEU A 222 -20.79 1.28 -7.29
C LEU A 222 -21.79 0.26 -6.71
N PRO A 223 -21.34 -0.71 -5.90
CA PRO A 223 -22.21 -1.71 -5.30
C PRO A 223 -23.21 -1.09 -4.31
N GLU A 224 -24.41 -1.67 -4.20
CA GLU A 224 -25.51 -1.10 -3.39
C GLU A 224 -25.13 -0.88 -1.91
N GLY A 225 -24.33 -1.79 -1.34
CA GLY A 225 -23.86 -1.74 0.05
C GLY A 225 -22.85 -0.63 0.36
N ILE A 226 -22.28 0.05 -0.65
CA ILE A 226 -21.22 1.05 -0.42
C ILE A 226 -21.71 2.26 0.39
N SER A 227 -22.99 2.61 0.22
CA SER A 227 -23.63 3.75 0.87
C SER A 227 -23.88 3.54 2.37
N GLN A 228 -23.87 2.29 2.83
CA GLN A 228 -24.09 1.91 4.22
C GLN A 228 -22.79 1.95 5.04
N ILE A 229 -21.65 2.15 4.39
CA ILE A 229 -20.35 2.25 5.05
C ILE A 229 -20.12 3.70 5.48
N GLY A 230 -19.88 3.91 6.77
CA GLY A 230 -19.51 5.22 7.32
C GLY A 230 -18.04 5.58 7.11
N PHE A 231 -17.48 5.41 5.90
CA PHE A 231 -16.08 5.78 5.67
C PHE A 231 -15.90 7.30 5.70
N SER A 232 -14.74 7.75 6.20
CA SER A 232 -14.39 9.17 6.28
C SER A 232 -14.15 9.79 4.90
N ARG A 233 -13.65 9.00 3.93
CA ARG A 233 -13.41 9.46 2.56
C ARG A 233 -13.32 8.32 1.54
N MET A 234 -13.89 8.56 0.36
CA MET A 234 -13.72 7.73 -0.84
C MET A 234 -13.06 8.54 -1.94
N PHE A 235 -12.11 7.93 -2.65
CA PHE A 235 -11.32 8.52 -3.74
C PHE A 235 -11.53 7.78 -5.07
#